data_AF-A0A0F9K3K6-F1
#
_entry.id   AF-A0A0F9K3K6-F1
#
_cell.length_a   1.000
_cell.length_b   1.000
_cell.length_c   1.000
_cell.angle_alpha   90.00
_cell.angle_beta   90.00
_cell.angle_gamma   90.00
#
_symmetry.space_group_name_H-M   'P 1'
#
loop_
_entity.id
_entity.type
_entity.pdbx_description
1 polymer ?
#
loop_
_entity_poly.entity_id
_entity_poly.type
_entity_poly.pdbx_seq_one_letter_code
_entity_poly.pdbx_strand_id
1 'polypeptide(L)'
;MIQATALFTHALNMLFHAPATTLRVILPALLWVMGAAAVAGVLAKDALGAMNQALQNAAPPPTDQLLILIACGLAGILGYALMAVLWHRHVLLDRDGTGAEVRPRARLFWAYVWRALVLGFVQLLAAVPIGLAMLLLSGLTGSSPAAMLLIGLAAGVAFLWVALRLSLVLPAAAMGHVMAVRDSWRATEPLAGTLWALAVLLAVVNTLLGVISGILPPVDPGLRLMLDSALYLIEGLVFVSMLTTLYGHLIEGRELG
;
A
#
# COMPACT_ATOMS: atom_id res chain seq x y z
N MET A 1 -3.03 -0.24 -28.24
CA MET A 1 -2.98 0.62 -27.04
C MET A 1 -3.50 -0.21 -25.87
N ILE A 2 -2.72 -0.32 -24.79
CA ILE A 2 -3.15 -1.06 -23.60
C ILE A 2 -4.09 -0.18 -22.77
N GLN A 3 -5.29 -0.68 -22.51
CA GLN A 3 -6.27 0.03 -21.70
C GLN A 3 -5.98 -0.16 -20.20
N ALA A 4 -6.15 0.89 -19.40
CA ALA A 4 -5.94 0.83 -17.95
C ALA A 4 -6.86 -0.20 -17.27
N THR A 5 -8.06 -0.36 -17.82
CA THR A 5 -9.03 -1.37 -17.43
C THR A 5 -8.49 -2.79 -17.62
N ALA A 6 -7.76 -3.07 -18.70
CA ALA A 6 -7.16 -4.39 -18.91
C ALA A 6 -6.10 -4.71 -17.86
N LEU A 7 -5.20 -3.75 -17.56
CA LEU A 7 -4.21 -3.89 -16.48
C LEU A 7 -4.86 -4.12 -15.12
N PHE A 8 -5.89 -3.32 -14.81
CA PHE A 8 -6.63 -3.40 -13.55
C PHE A 8 -7.40 -4.72 -13.41
N THR A 9 -8.16 -5.10 -14.44
CA THR A 9 -8.90 -6.36 -14.48
C THR A 9 -7.97 -7.56 -14.38
N HIS A 10 -6.83 -7.55 -15.09
CA HIS A 10 -5.84 -8.61 -14.98
C HIS A 10 -5.28 -8.72 -13.55
N ALA A 11 -4.93 -7.60 -12.92
CA ALA A 11 -4.45 -7.58 -11.54
C ALA A 11 -5.47 -8.08 -10.53
N LEU A 12 -6.75 -7.73 -10.69
CA LEU A 12 -7.83 -8.25 -9.85
C LEU A 12 -8.12 -9.72 -10.13
N ASN A 13 -8.09 -10.14 -11.39
CA ASN A 13 -8.31 -11.53 -11.78
C ASN A 13 -7.28 -12.46 -11.12
N MET A 14 -6.02 -12.06 -11.00
CA MET A 14 -5.00 -12.82 -10.26
C MET A 14 -5.38 -13.05 -8.79
N LEU A 15 -6.05 -12.08 -8.16
CA LEU A 15 -6.45 -12.18 -6.75
C LEU A 15 -7.68 -13.09 -6.57
N PHE A 16 -8.65 -12.97 -7.47
CA PHE A 16 -9.96 -13.60 -7.33
C PHE A 16 -10.12 -14.94 -8.06
N HIS A 17 -9.26 -15.28 -9.03
CA HIS A 17 -9.33 -16.60 -9.70
C HIS A 17 -8.98 -17.76 -8.77
N ALA A 18 -8.09 -17.54 -7.80
CA ALA A 18 -7.65 -18.58 -6.87
C ALA A 18 -7.54 -18.03 -5.42
N PRO A 19 -8.67 -17.66 -4.78
CA PRO A 19 -8.66 -16.97 -3.49
C PRO A 19 -8.01 -17.80 -2.37
N ALA A 20 -8.15 -19.13 -2.44
CA ALA A 20 -7.47 -20.03 -1.50
C ALA A 20 -5.95 -19.98 -1.64
N THR A 21 -5.43 -19.90 -2.87
CA THR A 21 -4.00 -19.75 -3.14
C THR A 21 -3.52 -18.38 -2.67
N THR A 22 -4.24 -17.31 -3.02
CA THR A 22 -3.95 -15.95 -2.56
C THR A 22 -3.85 -15.89 -1.04
N LEU A 23 -4.86 -16.41 -0.33
CA LEU A 23 -4.88 -16.46 1.13
C LEU A 23 -3.71 -17.27 1.68
N ARG A 24 -3.43 -18.45 1.13
CA ARG A 24 -2.31 -19.30 1.57
C ARG A 24 -0.95 -18.61 1.42
N VAL A 25 -0.76 -17.86 0.34
CA VAL A 25 0.50 -17.13 0.06
C VAL A 25 0.67 -15.98 1.03
N ILE A 26 -0.38 -15.19 1.28
CA ILE A 26 -0.29 -14.01 2.17
C ILE A 26 -0.46 -14.35 3.65
N LEU A 27 -0.93 -15.56 4.00
CA LEU A 27 -1.26 -15.96 5.38
C LEU A 27 -0.14 -15.64 6.40
N PRO A 28 1.15 -15.92 6.14
CA PRO A 28 2.20 -15.59 7.10
C PRO A 28 2.30 -14.08 7.38
N ALA A 29 2.14 -13.25 6.35
CA ALA A 29 2.16 -11.80 6.47
C ALA A 29 0.88 -11.28 7.14
N LEU A 30 -0.28 -11.84 6.80
CA LEU A 30 -1.56 -11.53 7.42
C LEU A 30 -1.51 -11.79 8.93
N LEU A 31 -1.04 -12.98 9.35
CA LEU A 31 -0.91 -13.31 10.77
C LEU A 31 0.05 -12.37 11.50
N TRP A 32 1.13 -11.94 10.84
CA TRP A 32 2.08 -10.99 11.41
C TRP A 32 1.42 -9.62 11.62
N VAL A 33 0.83 -9.03 10.57
CA VAL A 33 0.20 -7.71 10.65
C VAL A 33 -0.95 -7.72 11.66
N MET A 34 -1.82 -8.72 11.59
CA MET A 34 -2.96 -8.84 12.51
C MET A 34 -2.50 -9.13 13.95
N GLY A 35 -1.44 -9.92 14.14
CA GLY A 35 -0.85 -10.17 15.44
C GLY A 35 -0.26 -8.90 16.05
N ALA A 36 0.47 -8.10 15.26
CA ALA A 36 1.02 -6.82 15.71
C ALA A 36 -0.09 -5.82 16.09
N ALA A 37 -1.16 -5.74 15.29
CA ALA A 37 -2.33 -4.92 15.58
C ALA A 37 -3.07 -5.39 16.84
N ALA A 38 -3.24 -6.70 17.03
CA ALA A 38 -3.88 -7.26 18.23
C ALA A 38 -3.06 -6.98 19.49
N VAL A 39 -1.73 -7.16 19.44
CA VAL A 39 -0.83 -6.84 20.57
C VAL A 39 -0.89 -5.35 20.91
N ALA A 40 -0.88 -4.47 19.91
CA ALA A 40 -1.04 -3.03 20.12
C ALA A 40 -2.42 -2.69 20.73
N GLY A 41 -3.49 -3.31 20.24
CA GLY A 41 -4.84 -3.10 20.74
C GLY A 41 -5.03 -3.48 22.21
N VAL A 42 -4.31 -4.50 22.68
CA VAL A 42 -4.36 -4.96 24.09
C VAL A 42 -3.41 -4.17 24.98
N LEU A 43 -2.16 -3.98 24.54
CA LEU A 43 -1.09 -3.45 25.40
C LEU A 43 -0.93 -1.92 25.32
N ALA A 44 -1.48 -1.27 24.31
CA ALA A 44 -1.38 0.18 24.10
C ALA A 44 -2.74 0.86 23.93
N LYS A 45 -3.77 0.31 24.61
CA LYS A 45 -5.15 0.75 24.49
C LYS A 45 -5.36 2.22 24.86
N ASP A 46 -4.70 2.71 25.91
CA ASP A 46 -4.86 4.11 26.34
C ASP A 46 -4.17 5.06 25.36
N ALA A 47 -3.02 4.68 24.83
CA ALA A 47 -2.35 5.44 23.79
C ALA A 47 -3.19 5.51 22.50
N LEU A 48 -3.81 4.40 22.07
CA LEU A 48 -4.76 4.40 20.95
C LEU A 48 -5.98 5.27 21.24
N GLY A 49 -6.51 5.20 22.45
CA GLY A 49 -7.63 6.05 22.89
C GLY A 49 -7.27 7.54 22.85
N ALA A 50 -6.07 7.91 23.31
CA ALA A 50 -5.58 9.28 23.28
C ALA A 50 -5.38 9.80 21.84
N MET A 51 -4.90 8.96 20.92
CA MET A 51 -4.77 9.32 19.49
C MET A 51 -6.11 9.55 18.80
N ASN A 52 -7.18 8.89 19.25
CA ASN A 52 -8.52 9.03 18.69
C ASN A 52 -9.27 10.27 19.23
N GLN A 53 -8.75 10.91 20.29
CA GLN A 53 -9.32 12.14 20.80
C GLN A 53 -8.87 13.34 19.96
N ALA A 54 -9.76 14.31 19.78
CA ALA A 54 -9.40 15.57 19.12
C ALA A 54 -8.21 16.21 19.86
N LEU A 55 -7.18 16.62 19.09
CA LEU A 55 -5.90 17.15 19.57
C LEU A 55 -6.02 18.24 20.66
N GLN A 56 -7.17 18.92 20.72
CA GLN A 56 -7.43 20.03 21.60
C GLN A 56 -7.59 19.64 23.09
N ASN A 57 -7.92 18.37 23.40
CA ASN A 57 -8.18 17.90 24.78
C ASN A 57 -7.48 16.58 25.15
N ALA A 58 -6.58 16.07 24.31
CA ALA A 58 -5.94 14.78 24.55
C ALA A 58 -4.83 14.91 25.60
N ALA A 59 -4.95 14.16 26.71
CA ALA A 59 -3.82 13.93 27.60
C ALA A 59 -2.70 13.20 26.82
N PRO A 60 -1.42 13.50 27.06
CA PRO A 60 -0.33 12.83 26.38
C PRO A 60 -0.38 11.32 26.67
N PRO A 61 -0.21 10.46 25.66
CA PRO A 61 -0.26 9.02 25.86
C PRO A 61 0.88 8.55 26.79
N PRO A 62 0.67 7.49 27.59
CA PRO A 62 1.72 6.88 28.39
C PRO A 62 2.93 6.51 27.51
N THR A 63 4.14 6.86 27.95
CA THR A 63 5.37 6.71 27.14
C THR A 63 5.67 5.24 26.81
N ASP A 64 5.41 4.33 27.74
CA ASP A 64 5.55 2.88 27.56
C ASP A 64 4.59 2.36 26.48
N GLN A 65 3.33 2.78 26.51
CA GLN A 65 2.36 2.41 25.48
C GLN A 65 2.71 3.02 24.11
N LEU A 66 3.27 4.22 24.07
CA LEU A 66 3.76 4.82 22.83
C LEU A 66 4.91 4.00 22.22
N LEU A 67 5.86 3.54 23.03
CA LEU A 67 6.93 2.67 22.55
C LEU A 67 6.40 1.34 22.00
N ILE A 68 5.36 0.78 22.64
CA ILE A 68 4.67 -0.42 22.15
C ILE A 68 4.01 -0.14 20.78
N LEU A 69 3.33 1.00 20.61
CA LEU A 69 2.74 1.38 19.32
C LEU A 69 3.79 1.52 18.22
N ILE A 70 4.93 2.14 18.52
CA ILE A 70 6.03 2.28 17.57
C ILE A 70 6.56 0.89 17.19
N ALA A 71 6.81 0.02 18.17
CA ALA A 71 7.31 -1.33 17.93
C ALA A 71 6.33 -2.18 17.11
N CYS A 72 5.04 -2.18 17.47
CA CYS A 72 3.99 -2.88 16.73
C CYS A 72 3.77 -2.28 15.33
N GLY A 73 3.85 -0.96 15.18
CA GLY A 73 3.75 -0.29 13.89
C GLY A 73 4.89 -0.68 12.95
N LEU A 74 6.13 -0.72 13.46
CA LEU A 74 7.28 -1.22 12.72
C LEU A 74 7.12 -2.71 12.37
N ALA A 75 6.64 -3.54 13.29
CA ALA A 75 6.34 -4.94 13.03
C ALA A 75 5.26 -5.10 11.93
N GLY A 76 4.22 -4.26 11.95
CA GLY A 76 3.19 -4.20 10.92
C GLY A 76 3.78 -3.85 9.55
N ILE A 77 4.60 -2.80 9.46
CA ILE A 77 5.28 -2.40 8.21
C ILE A 77 6.14 -3.54 7.65
N LEU A 78 6.87 -4.25 8.50
CA LEU A 78 7.65 -5.43 8.08
C LEU A 78 6.74 -6.58 7.60
N GLY A 79 5.58 -6.77 8.23
CA GLY A 79 4.55 -7.69 7.77
C GLY A 79 4.00 -7.33 6.38
N TYR A 80 3.73 -6.05 6.12
CA TYR A 80 3.34 -5.58 4.78
C TYR A 80 4.44 -5.80 3.74
N ALA A 81 5.70 -5.52 4.09
CA ALA A 81 6.81 -5.82 3.20
C ALA A 81 6.89 -7.31 2.88
N LEU A 82 6.66 -8.18 3.87
CA LEU A 82 6.61 -9.63 3.67
C LEU A 82 5.46 -10.02 2.73
N MET A 83 4.26 -9.47 2.93
CA MET A 83 3.11 -9.68 2.05
C MET A 83 3.47 -9.36 0.60
N ALA A 84 4.04 -8.18 0.37
CA ALA A 84 4.39 -7.73 -0.97
C ALA A 84 5.45 -8.62 -1.62
N VAL A 85 6.51 -9.00 -0.88
CA VAL A 85 7.55 -9.90 -1.39
C VAL A 85 6.98 -11.28 -1.75
N LEU A 86 6.17 -11.88 -0.87
CA LEU A 86 5.56 -13.19 -1.12
C LEU A 86 4.67 -13.15 -2.36
N TRP A 87 3.86 -12.08 -2.50
CA TRP A 87 2.96 -11.92 -3.64
C TRP A 87 3.71 -11.69 -4.95
N HIS A 88 4.67 -10.76 -4.99
CA HIS A 88 5.50 -10.52 -6.18
C HIS A 88 6.18 -11.81 -6.65
N ARG A 89 6.77 -12.56 -5.73
CA ARG A 89 7.48 -13.80 -6.05
C ARG A 89 6.52 -14.90 -6.52
N HIS A 90 5.37 -15.04 -5.88
CA HIS A 90 4.37 -16.03 -6.29
C HIS A 90 3.91 -15.78 -7.74
N VAL A 91 3.48 -14.57 -8.06
CA VAL A 91 2.98 -14.21 -9.40
C VAL A 91 4.09 -14.25 -10.47
N LEU A 92 5.32 -13.85 -10.12
CA LEU A 92 6.40 -13.78 -11.10
C LEU A 92 7.15 -15.12 -11.28
N LEU A 93 7.32 -15.94 -10.25
CA LEU A 93 8.08 -17.20 -10.32
C LEU A 93 7.22 -18.42 -10.63
N ASP A 94 5.97 -18.46 -10.19
CA ASP A 94 5.13 -19.67 -10.27
C ASP A 94 4.45 -19.79 -11.64
N ARG A 95 5.24 -19.74 -12.73
CA ARG A 95 4.76 -19.80 -14.12
C ARG A 95 4.14 -21.16 -14.50
N ASP A 96 4.60 -22.23 -13.85
CA ASP A 96 4.29 -23.62 -14.22
C ASP A 96 3.62 -24.42 -13.07
N GLY A 97 3.25 -23.76 -11.96
CA GLY A 97 2.68 -24.42 -10.78
C GLY A 97 3.66 -25.36 -10.04
N THR A 98 4.97 -25.19 -10.28
CA THR A 98 6.03 -26.06 -9.75
C THR A 98 6.39 -25.76 -8.30
N GLY A 99 5.84 -24.70 -7.71
CA GLY A 99 6.05 -24.37 -6.29
C GLY A 99 7.49 -23.96 -5.97
N ALA A 100 8.20 -23.34 -6.93
CA ALA A 100 9.52 -22.76 -6.72
C ALA A 100 9.53 -21.87 -5.45
N GLU A 101 10.63 -21.90 -4.68
CA GLU A 101 10.71 -21.29 -3.33
C GLU A 101 10.15 -19.86 -3.28
N VAL A 102 8.88 -19.74 -2.90
CA VAL A 102 8.19 -18.46 -2.69
C VAL A 102 8.80 -17.75 -1.49
N ARG A 103 9.34 -18.50 -0.52
CA ARG A 103 9.95 -17.95 0.70
C ARG A 103 11.24 -17.19 0.36
N PRO A 104 11.31 -15.87 0.63
CA PRO A 104 12.51 -15.09 0.39
C PRO A 104 13.60 -15.47 1.40
N ARG A 105 14.85 -15.53 0.94
CA ARG A 105 16.01 -15.56 1.85
C ARG A 105 16.06 -14.26 2.65
N ALA A 106 16.54 -14.30 3.91
CA ALA A 106 16.59 -13.11 4.77
C ALA A 106 17.30 -11.90 4.14
N ARG A 107 18.40 -12.13 3.42
CA ARG A 107 19.12 -11.08 2.68
C ARG A 107 18.26 -10.38 1.63
N LEU A 108 17.41 -11.14 0.94
CA LEU A 108 16.51 -10.61 -0.09
C LEU A 108 15.39 -9.77 0.54
N PHE A 109 14.81 -10.27 1.64
CA PHE A 109 13.80 -9.53 2.39
C PHE A 109 14.33 -8.18 2.87
N TRP A 110 15.52 -8.13 3.48
CA TRP A 110 16.10 -6.87 3.92
C TRP A 110 16.51 -5.93 2.77
N ALA A 111 16.95 -6.48 1.64
CA ALA A 111 17.18 -5.68 0.44
C ALA A 111 15.88 -5.05 -0.08
N TYR A 112 14.76 -5.78 -0.04
CA TYR A 112 13.44 -5.26 -0.37
C TYR A 112 13.01 -4.16 0.60
N VAL A 113 13.12 -4.41 1.92
CA VAL A 113 12.77 -3.42 2.96
C VAL A 113 13.58 -2.13 2.78
N TRP A 114 14.88 -2.24 2.51
CA TRP A 114 15.71 -1.06 2.22
C TRP A 114 15.24 -0.29 0.98
N ARG A 115 14.87 -1.00 -0.09
CA ARG A 115 14.32 -0.37 -1.31
C ARG A 115 12.98 0.29 -1.07
N ALA A 116 12.10 -0.34 -0.29
CA ALA A 116 10.83 0.23 0.13
C ALA A 116 11.03 1.48 0.99
N LEU A 117 12.01 1.49 1.89
CA LEU A 117 12.36 2.67 2.70
C LEU A 117 12.86 3.83 1.84
N VAL A 118 13.81 3.57 0.94
CA VAL A 118 14.33 4.59 0.01
C VAL A 118 13.20 5.13 -0.87
N LEU A 119 12.36 4.25 -1.41
CA LEU A 119 11.21 4.64 -2.23
C LEU A 119 10.20 5.46 -1.42
N GLY A 120 9.93 5.09 -0.17
CA GLY A 120 9.06 5.83 0.74
C GLY A 120 9.57 7.26 0.98
N PHE A 121 10.89 7.43 1.14
CA PHE A 121 11.48 8.76 1.28
C PHE A 121 11.38 9.59 -0.01
N VAL A 122 11.63 8.99 -1.18
CA VAL A 122 11.44 9.67 -2.47
C VAL A 122 9.98 10.06 -2.67
N GLN A 123 9.05 9.17 -2.33
CA GLN A 123 7.61 9.41 -2.42
C GLN A 123 7.17 10.52 -1.45
N LEU A 124 7.73 10.58 -0.24
CA LEU A 124 7.49 11.66 0.73
C LEU A 124 7.93 13.02 0.17
N LEU A 125 9.12 13.09 -0.44
CA LEU A 125 9.59 14.32 -1.09
C LEU A 125 8.68 14.72 -2.27
N ALA A 126 8.21 13.75 -3.06
CA ALA A 126 7.27 13.99 -4.15
C ALA A 126 5.87 14.42 -3.66
N ALA A 127 5.49 14.05 -2.43
CA ALA A 127 4.23 14.45 -1.83
C ALA A 127 4.22 15.92 -1.37
N VAL A 128 5.37 16.52 -1.06
CA VAL A 128 5.48 17.93 -0.63
C VAL A 128 4.84 18.91 -1.62
N PRO A 129 5.19 18.93 -2.92
CA PRO A 129 4.57 19.86 -3.87
C PRO A 129 3.07 19.59 -4.05
N ILE A 130 2.63 18.33 -3.96
CA ILE A 130 1.21 17.96 -4.00
C ILE A 130 0.49 18.58 -2.79
N GLY A 131 0.99 18.35 -1.58
CA GLY A 131 0.43 18.90 -0.35
C GLY A 131 0.37 20.42 -0.34
N LEU A 132 1.42 21.09 -0.82
CA LEU A 132 1.45 22.55 -0.92
C LEU A 132 0.39 23.07 -1.92
N ALA A 133 0.28 22.44 -3.10
CA ALA A 133 -0.74 22.82 -4.08
C ALA A 133 -2.16 22.64 -3.53
N MET A 134 -2.39 21.56 -2.78
CA MET A 134 -3.70 21.29 -2.17
C MET A 134 -4.02 22.24 -1.02
N LEU A 135 -3.03 22.62 -0.21
CA LEU A 135 -3.19 23.64 0.83
C LEU A 135 -3.60 24.98 0.24
N LEU A 136 -2.91 25.41 -0.84
CA LEU A 136 -3.25 26.64 -1.56
C LEU A 136 -4.67 26.56 -2.15
N LEU A 137 -5.01 25.45 -2.79
CA LEU A 137 -6.33 25.25 -3.38
C LEU A 137 -7.44 25.31 -2.31
N SER A 138 -7.23 24.67 -1.17
CA SER A 138 -8.16 24.70 -0.03
C SER A 138 -8.40 26.11 0.50
N GLY A 139 -7.38 26.99 0.45
CA GLY A 139 -7.51 28.40 0.83
C GLY A 139 -8.39 29.20 -0.13
N LEU A 140 -8.44 28.81 -1.41
CA LEU A 140 -9.21 29.51 -2.46
C LEU A 140 -10.66 29.01 -2.56
N THR A 141 -10.89 27.70 -2.37
CA THR A 141 -12.22 27.09 -2.54
C THR A 141 -13.04 27.05 -1.24
N GLY A 142 -12.42 27.40 -0.11
CA GLY A 142 -13.02 27.27 1.23
C GLY A 142 -13.06 25.82 1.74
N SER A 143 -13.62 25.65 2.94
CA SER A 143 -13.57 24.40 3.73
C SER A 143 -14.87 23.60 3.71
N SER A 144 -15.61 23.60 2.60
CA SER A 144 -16.81 22.76 2.49
C SER A 144 -16.42 21.26 2.49
N PRO A 145 -17.21 20.36 3.10
CA PRO A 145 -16.90 18.93 3.10
C PRO A 145 -16.73 18.33 1.70
N ALA A 146 -17.55 18.77 0.74
CA ALA A 146 -17.46 18.34 -0.65
C ALA A 146 -16.15 18.81 -1.31
N ALA A 147 -15.74 20.07 -1.07
CA ALA A 147 -14.46 20.58 -1.57
C ALA A 147 -13.28 19.81 -0.98
N MET A 148 -13.28 19.53 0.33
CA MET A 148 -12.22 18.75 0.96
C MET A 148 -12.11 17.33 0.41
N LEU A 149 -13.25 16.68 0.13
CA LEU A 149 -13.28 15.35 -0.50
C LEU A 149 -12.68 15.39 -1.91
N LEU A 150 -13.08 16.37 -2.74
CA LEU A 150 -12.56 16.51 -4.10
C LEU A 150 -11.06 16.84 -4.13
N ILE A 151 -10.60 17.72 -3.24
CA ILE A 151 -9.18 18.04 -3.05
C ILE A 151 -8.42 16.79 -2.61
N GLY A 152 -8.94 16.05 -1.64
CA GLY A 152 -8.34 14.80 -1.16
C GLY A 152 -8.24 13.75 -2.26
N LEU A 153 -9.28 13.59 -3.08
CA LEU A 153 -9.28 12.68 -4.21
C LEU A 153 -8.24 13.08 -5.26
N ALA A 154 -8.16 14.36 -5.62
CA ALA A 154 -7.17 14.88 -6.55
C ALA A 154 -5.73 14.69 -6.03
N ALA A 155 -5.52 14.91 -4.72
CA ALA A 155 -4.24 14.68 -4.06
C ALA A 155 -3.85 13.19 -4.10
N GLY A 156 -4.77 12.30 -3.75
CA GLY A 156 -4.57 10.85 -3.75
C GLY A 156 -4.26 10.32 -5.15
N VAL A 157 -4.97 10.83 -6.15
CA VAL A 157 -4.69 10.60 -7.57
C VAL A 157 -3.25 10.96 -7.94
N ALA A 158 -2.82 12.18 -7.61
CA ALA A 158 -1.50 12.67 -8.01
C ALA A 158 -0.41 11.86 -7.31
N PHE A 159 -0.63 11.57 -6.03
CA PHE A 159 0.25 10.75 -5.21
C PHE A 159 0.38 9.33 -5.77
N LEU A 160 -0.74 8.66 -6.08
CA LEU A 160 -0.76 7.30 -6.62
C LEU A 160 -0.16 7.23 -8.02
N TRP A 161 -0.37 8.24 -8.86
CA TRP A 161 0.26 8.30 -10.18
C TRP A 161 1.78 8.32 -10.07
N VAL A 162 2.33 9.18 -9.20
CA VAL A 162 3.77 9.19 -8.91
C VAL A 162 4.22 7.84 -8.32
N ALA A 163 3.49 7.31 -7.35
CA ALA A 163 3.83 6.05 -6.69
C ALA A 163 3.94 4.90 -7.70
N LEU A 164 2.95 4.74 -8.59
CA LEU A 164 2.95 3.70 -9.63
C LEU A 164 4.17 3.80 -10.55
N ARG A 165 4.60 5.03 -10.90
CA ARG A 165 5.77 5.24 -11.76
C ARG A 165 7.10 4.91 -11.10
N LEU A 166 7.21 5.13 -9.79
CA LEU A 166 8.46 4.92 -9.04
C LEU A 166 8.59 3.49 -8.48
N SER A 167 7.47 2.77 -8.36
CA SER A 167 7.41 1.54 -7.56
C SER A 167 7.79 0.25 -8.28
N LEU A 168 8.18 0.25 -9.57
CA LEU A 168 8.69 -0.97 -10.24
C LEU A 168 9.99 -1.48 -9.60
N VAL A 169 10.67 -0.64 -8.82
CA VAL A 169 11.82 -1.02 -8.00
C VAL A 169 11.48 -2.12 -6.98
N LEU A 170 10.24 -2.18 -6.49
CA LEU A 170 9.81 -3.16 -5.48
C LEU A 170 9.73 -4.58 -6.04
N PRO A 171 8.97 -4.88 -7.12
CA PRO A 171 8.97 -6.20 -7.73
C PRO A 171 10.37 -6.60 -8.24
N ALA A 172 11.15 -5.66 -8.78
CA ALA A 172 12.55 -5.92 -9.13
C ALA A 172 13.35 -6.44 -7.92
N ALA A 173 13.24 -5.76 -6.77
CA ALA A 173 13.92 -6.15 -5.55
C ALA A 173 13.43 -7.50 -5.00
N ALA A 174 12.13 -7.80 -5.10
CA ALA A 174 11.55 -9.09 -4.69
C ALA A 174 12.05 -10.26 -5.56
N MET A 175 12.44 -9.96 -6.81
CA MET A 175 13.07 -10.91 -7.73
C MET A 175 14.60 -10.96 -7.60
N GLY A 176 15.20 -10.12 -6.75
CA GLY A 176 16.64 -10.05 -6.54
C GLY A 176 17.38 -9.21 -7.59
N HIS A 177 16.65 -8.46 -8.41
CA HIS A 177 17.21 -7.53 -9.38
C HIS A 177 17.41 -6.14 -8.78
N VAL A 178 18.41 -5.43 -9.29
CA VAL A 178 18.69 -4.05 -8.91
C VAL A 178 18.11 -3.12 -9.97
N MET A 179 17.16 -2.27 -9.57
CA MET A 179 16.56 -1.24 -10.42
C MET A 179 16.66 0.11 -9.73
N ALA A 180 17.14 1.16 -10.42
CA ALA A 180 17.11 2.50 -9.85
C ALA A 180 15.72 3.13 -10.01
N VAL A 181 15.37 4.07 -9.12
CA VAL A 181 14.08 4.80 -9.17
C VAL A 181 13.92 5.55 -10.50
N ARG A 182 15.01 6.13 -11.02
CA ARG A 182 15.11 6.72 -12.36
C ARG A 182 14.67 5.74 -13.46
N ASP A 183 15.11 4.49 -13.35
CA ASP A 183 14.88 3.49 -14.39
C ASP A 183 13.41 3.05 -14.35
N SER A 184 12.80 2.97 -13.16
CA SER A 184 11.35 2.76 -13.00
C SER A 184 10.54 3.88 -13.66
N TRP A 185 10.94 5.13 -13.47
CA TRP A 185 10.28 6.27 -14.10
C TRP A 185 10.34 6.19 -15.63
N ARG A 186 11.51 5.89 -16.19
CA ARG A 186 11.69 5.75 -17.65
C ARG A 186 10.92 4.56 -18.21
N ALA A 187 10.97 3.41 -17.54
CA ALA A 187 10.24 2.22 -17.96
C ALA A 187 8.73 2.41 -18.00
N THR A 188 8.19 3.27 -17.13
CA THR A 188 6.75 3.58 -17.06
C THR A 188 6.30 4.72 -17.97
N GLU A 189 7.22 5.41 -18.64
CA GLU A 189 6.92 6.56 -19.50
C GLU A 189 5.94 6.25 -20.65
N PRO A 190 6.06 5.11 -21.38
CA PRO A 190 5.13 4.77 -22.46
C PRO A 190 3.68 4.57 -22.00
N LEU A 191 3.47 4.26 -20.72
CA LEU A 191 2.16 4.03 -20.12
C LEU A 191 1.73 5.17 -19.18
N ALA A 192 2.39 6.33 -19.18
CA ALA A 192 2.13 7.39 -18.21
C ALA A 192 0.65 7.85 -18.17
N GLY A 193 -0.01 7.93 -19.33
CA GLY A 193 -1.44 8.24 -19.42
C GLY A 193 -2.33 7.12 -18.88
N THR A 194 -2.00 5.86 -19.19
CA THR A 194 -2.69 4.67 -18.66
C THR A 194 -2.54 4.56 -17.15
N LEU A 195 -1.36 4.88 -16.61
CA LEU A 195 -1.10 4.92 -15.17
C LEU A 195 -1.89 6.02 -14.47
N TRP A 196 -2.21 7.12 -15.15
CA TRP A 196 -3.09 8.14 -14.60
C TRP A 196 -4.51 7.54 -14.47
N ALA A 197 -5.10 7.00 -15.54
CA ALA A 197 -6.39 6.30 -15.41
C ALA A 197 -6.40 5.22 -14.30
N LEU A 198 -5.31 4.47 -14.15
CA LEU A 198 -5.16 3.50 -13.05
C LEU A 198 -5.10 4.15 -11.67
N ALA A 199 -4.40 5.26 -11.51
CA ALA A 199 -4.36 6.01 -10.26
C ALA A 199 -5.74 6.61 -9.91
N VAL A 200 -6.59 6.98 -10.88
CA VAL A 200 -8.01 7.33 -10.61
C VAL A 200 -8.69 6.15 -9.93
N LEU A 201 -8.61 4.97 -10.54
CA LEU A 201 -9.31 3.78 -10.07
C LEU A 201 -8.85 3.40 -8.66
N LEU A 202 -7.54 3.41 -8.42
CA LEU A 202 -6.98 3.12 -7.10
C LEU A 202 -7.36 4.19 -6.07
N ALA A 203 -7.37 5.47 -6.43
CA ALA A 203 -7.79 6.54 -5.52
C ALA A 203 -9.27 6.41 -5.16
N VAL A 204 -10.12 6.03 -6.10
CA VAL A 204 -11.54 5.75 -5.85
C VAL A 204 -11.68 4.55 -4.91
N VAL A 205 -10.97 3.45 -5.14
CA VAL A 205 -10.98 2.28 -4.25
C VAL A 205 -10.53 2.65 -2.84
N ASN A 206 -9.40 3.36 -2.70
CA ASN A 206 -8.90 3.83 -1.39
C ASN A 206 -9.93 4.76 -0.71
N THR A 207 -10.53 5.68 -1.45
CA THR A 207 -11.58 6.58 -0.92
C THR A 207 -12.79 5.79 -0.43
N LEU A 208 -13.26 4.81 -1.22
CA LEU A 208 -14.39 3.96 -0.83
C LEU A 208 -14.09 3.14 0.43
N LEU A 209 -12.89 2.55 0.54
CA LEU A 209 -12.46 1.83 1.73
C LEU A 209 -12.37 2.76 2.95
N GLY A 210 -11.88 3.99 2.77
CA GLY A 210 -11.86 5.02 3.81
C GLY A 210 -13.25 5.43 4.27
N VAL A 211 -14.20 5.60 3.34
CA VAL A 211 -15.61 5.87 3.65
C VAL A 211 -16.24 4.70 4.40
N ILE A 212 -16.00 3.46 3.95
CA ILE A 212 -16.46 2.24 4.65
C ILE A 212 -15.94 2.23 6.08
N SER A 213 -14.63 2.44 6.27
CA SER A 213 -14.01 2.55 7.59
C SER A 213 -14.68 3.67 8.42
N GLY A 214 -14.97 4.82 7.82
CA GLY A 214 -15.61 5.96 8.50
C GLY A 214 -17.06 5.74 8.94
N ILE A 215 -17.84 4.90 8.25
CA ILE A 215 -19.24 4.61 8.61
C ILE A 215 -19.39 3.44 9.59
N LEU A 216 -18.32 2.67 9.84
CA LEU A 216 -18.35 1.61 10.84
C LEU A 216 -18.70 2.21 12.21
N PRO A 217 -19.51 1.51 13.03
CA PRO A 217 -19.87 2.00 14.34
C PRO A 217 -18.61 2.23 15.19
N PRO A 218 -18.67 3.16 16.17
CA PRO A 218 -17.60 3.31 17.14
C PRO A 218 -17.37 1.96 17.84
N VAL A 219 -16.19 1.39 17.65
CA VAL A 219 -15.73 0.16 18.31
C VAL A 219 -14.55 0.47 19.22
N ASP A 220 -14.10 -0.51 20.00
CA ASP A 220 -12.91 -0.30 20.81
C ASP A 220 -11.68 0.02 19.91
N PRO A 221 -10.76 0.90 20.35
CA PRO A 221 -9.64 1.33 19.51
C PRO A 221 -8.73 0.20 19.02
N GLY A 222 -8.61 -0.90 19.79
CA GLY A 222 -7.84 -2.07 19.39
C GLY A 222 -8.51 -2.85 18.26
N LEU A 223 -9.81 -3.13 18.37
CA LEU A 223 -10.57 -3.72 17.27
C LEU A 223 -10.60 -2.80 16.04
N ARG A 224 -10.68 -1.48 16.23
CA ARG A 224 -10.58 -0.52 15.13
C ARG A 224 -9.27 -0.65 14.38
N LEU A 225 -8.14 -0.68 15.11
CA LEU A 225 -6.82 -0.87 14.51
C LEU A 225 -6.72 -2.18 13.73
N MET A 226 -7.31 -3.27 14.23
CA MET A 226 -7.35 -4.55 13.53
C MET A 226 -8.18 -4.48 12.24
N LEU A 227 -9.36 -3.85 12.28
CA LEU A 227 -10.22 -3.66 11.11
C LEU A 227 -9.54 -2.80 10.05
N ASP A 228 -8.93 -1.68 10.45
CA ASP A 228 -8.20 -0.79 9.54
C ASP A 228 -6.98 -1.52 8.95
N SER A 229 -6.25 -2.31 9.75
CA SER A 229 -5.14 -3.15 9.26
C SER A 229 -5.60 -4.15 8.21
N ALA A 230 -6.78 -4.77 8.39
CA ALA A 230 -7.35 -5.68 7.40
C ALA A 230 -7.73 -4.97 6.10
N LEU A 231 -8.33 -3.77 6.18
CA LEU A 231 -8.64 -2.96 5.00
C LEU A 231 -7.37 -2.52 4.26
N TYR A 232 -6.34 -2.08 4.98
CA TYR A 232 -5.05 -1.73 4.40
C TYR A 232 -4.30 -2.92 3.81
N LEU A 233 -4.49 -4.14 4.34
CA LEU A 233 -3.98 -5.37 3.72
C LEU A 233 -4.62 -5.61 2.36
N ILE A 234 -5.94 -5.45 2.26
CA ILE A 234 -6.67 -5.58 0.98
C ILE A 234 -6.21 -4.53 -0.01
N GLU A 235 -6.16 -3.27 0.42
CA GLU A 235 -5.69 -2.17 -0.41
C GLU A 235 -4.26 -2.37 -0.90
N GLY A 236 -3.35 -2.70 0.03
CA GLY A 236 -1.96 -2.98 -0.27
C GLY A 236 -1.82 -4.15 -1.24
N LEU A 237 -2.61 -5.20 -1.10
CA LEU A 237 -2.59 -6.34 -2.00
C LEU A 237 -3.04 -5.96 -3.42
N VAL A 238 -4.09 -5.13 -3.57
CA VAL A 238 -4.51 -4.59 -4.87
C VAL A 238 -3.38 -3.77 -5.50
N PHE A 239 -2.75 -2.88 -4.72
CA PHE A 239 -1.64 -2.07 -5.20
C PHE A 239 -0.43 -2.91 -5.62
N VAL A 240 -0.02 -3.89 -4.80
CA VAL A 240 1.08 -4.80 -5.10
C VAL A 240 0.77 -5.65 -6.33
N SER A 241 -0.47 -6.11 -6.52
CA SER A 241 -0.89 -6.78 -7.76
C SER A 241 -0.72 -5.88 -8.98
N MET A 242 -1.13 -4.61 -8.91
CA MET A 242 -0.93 -3.66 -10.01
C MET A 242 0.56 -3.52 -10.35
N LEU A 243 1.42 -3.35 -9.36
CA LEU A 243 2.87 -3.24 -9.57
C LEU A 243 3.46 -4.50 -10.21
N THR A 244 2.99 -5.68 -9.78
CA THR A 244 3.47 -6.95 -10.31
C THR A 244 3.07 -7.13 -11.77
N THR A 245 1.83 -6.79 -12.12
CA THR A 245 1.35 -6.78 -13.51
C THR A 245 2.16 -5.81 -14.37
N LEU A 246 2.36 -4.58 -13.88
CA LEU A 246 3.14 -3.57 -14.60
C LEU A 246 4.58 -4.01 -14.81
N TYR A 247 5.21 -4.59 -13.79
CA TYR A 247 6.58 -5.12 -13.90
C TYR A 247 6.66 -6.29 -14.88
N GLY A 248 5.76 -7.26 -14.78
CA GLY A 248 5.70 -8.39 -15.70
C GLY A 248 5.53 -7.94 -17.14
N HIS A 249 4.68 -6.94 -17.39
CA HIS A 249 4.45 -6.42 -18.74
C HIS A 249 5.62 -5.56 -19.26
N LEU A 250 6.04 -4.55 -18.50
CA LEU A 250 7.01 -3.54 -18.98
C LEU A 250 8.47 -4.02 -18.93
N ILE A 251 8.81 -4.89 -17.98
CA ILE A 251 10.20 -5.33 -17.76
C ILE A 251 10.42 -6.75 -18.28
N GLU A 252 9.47 -7.67 -18.03
CA GLU A 252 9.59 -9.05 -18.49
C GLU A 252 8.91 -9.31 -19.85
N GLY A 253 8.22 -8.32 -20.43
CA GLY A 253 7.56 -8.43 -21.73
C GLY A 253 6.37 -9.39 -21.75
N ARG A 254 5.73 -9.66 -20.60
CA ARG A 254 4.58 -10.56 -20.51
C ARG A 254 3.35 -9.95 -21.21
N GLU A 255 2.61 -10.78 -21.92
CA GLU A 255 1.31 -10.38 -22.48
C GLU A 255 0.26 -10.23 -21.38
N LEU A 256 -0.65 -9.28 -21.57
CA LEU A 256 -1.80 -9.08 -20.70
C LEU A 256 -2.93 -9.97 -21.24
N GLY A 257 -3.04 -11.17 -20.68
CA GLY A 257 -4.15 -12.10 -20.95
C GLY A 257 -5.46 -11.64 -20.30
#